data_AF-A0A8S9J187-F1
#
_entry.id   AF-A0A8S9J187-F1
#
_cell.length_a   1.000
_cell.length_b   1.000
_cell.length_c   1.000
_cell.angle_alpha   90.00
_cell.angle_beta   90.00
_cell.angle_gamma   90.00
#
_symmetry.space_group_name_H-M   'P 1'
#
loop_
_entity.id
_entity.type
_entity.pdbx_description
1 polymer ?
#
loop_
_entity_poly.entity_id
_entity_poly.type
_entity_poly.pdbx_seq_one_letter_code
_entity_poly.pdbx_strand_id
1 'polypeptide(L)'
;MENEGSAGTGSSPRWNPTKEQITLLENLYKQGIRTPSADQIQQITGRLRAHGHIEGKNVFYWFQNHKARQRQKQKQDRIASFN
;
A
#
# COMPACT_ATOMS: atom_id res chain seq x y z
N MET A 1 -17.59 2.94 -40.39
CA MET A 1 -18.26 3.33 -39.13
C MET A 1 -17.19 3.44 -38.05
N GLU A 2 -16.88 4.69 -37.65
CA GLU A 2 -16.55 5.18 -36.28
C GLU A 2 -15.58 4.30 -35.45
N ASN A 3 -14.26 4.58 -35.42
CA ASN A 3 -13.57 5.47 -34.45
C ASN A 3 -14.35 5.67 -33.14
N GLU A 4 -13.83 5.19 -32.00
CA GLU A 4 -13.81 5.75 -30.63
C GLU A 4 -13.19 4.68 -29.70
N GLY A 5 -11.95 4.79 -29.25
CA GLY A 5 -11.64 5.54 -28.04
C GLY A 5 -10.43 4.91 -27.32
N SER A 6 -9.24 5.46 -27.56
CA SER A 6 -8.17 5.46 -26.57
C SER A 6 -8.67 6.20 -25.33
N ALA A 7 -9.38 5.50 -24.45
CA ALA A 7 -9.80 6.05 -23.17
C ALA A 7 -8.57 6.22 -22.29
N GLY A 8 -8.14 7.47 -22.16
CA GLY A 8 -7.03 7.89 -21.31
C GLY A 8 -7.15 7.36 -19.88
N THR A 9 -5.99 7.10 -19.29
CA THR A 9 -5.74 7.17 -17.84
C THR A 9 -6.92 6.71 -16.97
N GLY A 10 -7.33 5.45 -17.14
CA GLY A 10 -8.33 4.84 -16.28
C GLY A 10 -7.87 5.00 -14.84
N SER A 11 -8.62 5.81 -14.08
CA SER A 11 -8.49 5.92 -12.63
C SER A 11 -8.70 4.51 -12.09
N SER A 12 -7.60 3.80 -11.87
CA SER A 12 -7.66 2.47 -11.28
C SER A 12 -8.49 2.60 -10.00
N PRO A 13 -9.56 1.80 -9.84
CA PRO A 13 -10.47 1.96 -8.73
C PRO A 13 -9.65 1.99 -7.43
N ARG A 14 -9.92 3.01 -6.60
CA ARG A 14 -9.19 3.23 -5.36
C ARG A 14 -9.30 1.96 -4.53
N TRP A 15 -8.16 1.36 -4.20
CA TRP A 15 -8.14 0.13 -3.43
C TRP A 15 -8.71 0.39 -2.03
N ASN A 16 -9.77 -0.35 -1.69
CA ASN A 16 -10.40 -0.37 -0.38
C ASN A 16 -10.01 -1.69 0.31
N PRO A 17 -8.95 -1.69 1.15
CA PRO A 17 -8.46 -2.91 1.76
C PRO A 17 -9.46 -3.50 2.75
N THR A 18 -9.55 -4.83 2.78
CA THR A 18 -10.29 -5.54 3.85
C THR A 18 -9.50 -5.54 5.16
N LYS A 19 -10.18 -5.79 6.29
CA LYS A 19 -9.53 -5.81 7.61
C LYS A 19 -8.43 -6.87 7.65
N GLU A 20 -8.68 -8.03 7.06
CA GLU A 20 -7.76 -9.15 6.97
C GLU A 20 -6.51 -8.77 6.15
N GLN A 21 -6.70 -8.07 5.03
CA GLN A 21 -5.58 -7.56 4.22
C GLN A 21 -4.70 -6.59 5.01
N ILE A 22 -5.31 -5.67 5.78
CA ILE A 22 -4.58 -4.74 6.64
C ILE A 22 -3.81 -5.49 7.73
N THR A 23 -4.46 -6.41 8.45
CA THR A 23 -3.82 -7.17 9.54
C THR A 23 -2.61 -7.95 9.04
N LEU A 24 -2.70 -8.58 7.87
CA LEU A 24 -1.56 -9.29 7.26
C LEU A 24 -0.41 -8.34 6.90
N LEU A 25 -0.69 -7.20 6.28
CA LEU A 25 0.33 -6.20 5.93
C LEU A 25 1.02 -5.63 7.18
N GLU A 26 0.25 -5.32 8.23
CA GLU A 26 0.78 -4.86 9.51
C GLU A 26 1.65 -5.91 10.20
N ASN A 27 1.23 -7.17 10.20
CA ASN A 27 2.01 -8.27 10.78
C ASN A 27 3.36 -8.43 10.07
N LEU A 28 3.38 -8.40 8.74
CA LEU A 28 4.62 -8.45 7.95
C LEU A 28 5.54 -7.27 8.27
N TYR A 29 4.97 -6.06 8.42
CA TYR A 29 5.73 -4.88 8.81
C TYR A 29 6.34 -5.01 10.22
N LYS A 30 5.56 -5.51 11.18
CA LYS A 30 6.01 -5.76 12.57
C LYS A 30 7.11 -6.83 12.63
N GLN A 31 7.06 -7.83 11.74
CA GLN A 31 8.10 -8.86 11.59
C GLN A 31 9.40 -8.33 10.94
N GLY A 32 9.44 -7.07 10.51
CA GLY A 32 10.66 -6.41 10.03
C GLY A 32 10.69 -6.17 8.52
N ILE A 33 9.67 -6.62 7.76
CA ILE A 33 9.59 -6.33 6.32
C ILE A 33 9.15 -4.88 6.14
N ARG A 34 10.11 -3.96 6.00
CA ARG A 34 9.83 -2.52 5.81
C ARG A 34 10.00 -2.06 4.36
N THR A 35 10.78 -2.78 3.58
CA THR A 35 11.09 -2.51 2.17
C THR A 35 11.10 -3.83 1.41
N PRO A 36 9.92 -4.36 1.06
CA PRO A 36 9.87 -5.63 0.34
C PRO A 36 10.49 -5.50 -1.06
N SER A 37 11.19 -6.54 -1.52
CA SER A 37 11.64 -6.67 -2.91
C SER A 37 10.47 -6.89 -3.87
N ALA A 38 10.72 -6.83 -5.18
CA ALA A 38 9.70 -7.08 -6.20
C ALA A 38 9.07 -8.48 -6.05
N ASP A 39 9.88 -9.52 -5.81
CA ASP A 39 9.40 -10.88 -5.57
C ASP A 39 8.56 -10.98 -4.30
N GLN A 40 8.98 -10.30 -3.23
CA GLN A 40 8.22 -10.26 -1.98
C GLN A 40 6.87 -9.56 -2.18
N ILE A 41 6.83 -8.46 -2.94
CA ILE A 41 5.59 -7.78 -3.30
C ILE A 41 4.65 -8.75 -4.03
N GLN A 42 5.14 -9.47 -5.04
CA GLN A 42 4.32 -10.45 -5.77
C GLN A 42 3.79 -11.56 -4.86
N GLN A 43 4.64 -12.12 -3.99
CA GLN A 43 4.23 -13.15 -3.03
C GLN A 43 3.17 -12.64 -2.04
N ILE A 44 3.38 -11.43 -1.49
CA ILE A 44 2.44 -10.81 -0.55
C ILE A 44 1.11 -10.51 -1.25
N THR A 45 1.13 -9.95 -2.46
CA THR A 45 -0.07 -9.73 -3.27
C THR A 45 -0.82 -11.04 -3.52
N GLY A 46 -0.12 -12.11 -3.86
CA GLY A 46 -0.70 -13.44 -4.05
C GLY A 46 -1.46 -13.93 -2.81
N ARG A 47 -0.86 -13.81 -1.62
CA ARG A 47 -1.51 -14.18 -0.34
C ARG A 47 -2.73 -13.31 -0.05
N LEU A 48 -2.62 -12.00 -0.25
CA LEU A 48 -3.69 -11.03 0.04
C LEU A 48 -4.90 -11.15 -0.90
N ARG A 49 -4.71 -11.70 -2.12
CA ARG A 49 -5.80 -11.93 -3.08
C ARG A 49 -6.86 -12.90 -2.57
N ALA A 50 -6.52 -13.81 -1.66
CA ALA A 50 -7.48 -14.70 -1.02
C ALA A 50 -8.53 -13.95 -0.18
N HIS A 51 -8.23 -12.72 0.22
CA HIS A 51 -9.08 -11.91 1.10
C HIS A 51 -9.74 -10.71 0.39
N GLY A 52 -9.59 -10.60 -0.93
CA GLY A 52 -10.18 -9.53 -1.74
C GLY A 52 -9.29 -9.05 -2.88
N HIS A 53 -9.82 -8.20 -3.76
CA HIS A 53 -9.08 -7.66 -4.90
C HIS A 53 -7.90 -6.78 -4.45
N ILE A 54 -6.71 -7.06 -4.99
CA ILE A 54 -5.49 -6.32 -4.71
C ILE A 54 -4.45 -6.50 -5.84
N GLU A 55 -3.66 -5.46 -6.07
CA GLU A 55 -2.58 -5.42 -7.04
C GLU A 55 -1.23 -5.13 -6.36
N GLY A 56 -0.12 -5.45 -7.05
CA GLY A 56 1.23 -5.23 -6.53
C GLY A 56 1.50 -3.78 -6.15
N LYS A 57 0.97 -2.81 -6.91
CA LYS A 57 1.10 -1.38 -6.61
C LYS A 57 0.48 -1.00 -5.27
N ASN A 58 -0.61 -1.66 -4.86
CA ASN A 58 -1.27 -1.40 -3.59
C ASN A 58 -0.37 -1.81 -2.43
N VAL A 59 0.26 -2.98 -2.53
CA VAL A 59 1.23 -3.47 -1.53
C VAL A 59 2.43 -2.53 -1.47
N PHE A 60 3.02 -2.19 -2.61
CA PHE A 60 4.14 -1.24 -2.68
C PHE A 60 3.83 0.09 -2.01
N TYR A 61 2.71 0.72 -2.38
CA TYR A 61 2.30 2.01 -1.81
C TYR A 61 1.90 1.91 -0.35
N TRP A 62 1.34 0.79 0.11
CA TRP A 62 1.05 0.60 1.52
C TRP A 62 2.34 0.66 2.36
N PHE A 63 3.40 -0.05 1.94
CA PHE A 63 4.69 -0.02 2.64
C PHE A 63 5.36 1.36 2.57
N GLN A 64 5.27 2.05 1.43
CA GLN A 64 5.78 3.42 1.33
C GLN A 64 5.02 4.41 2.23
N ASN A 65 3.68 4.36 2.21
CA ASN A 65 2.84 5.21 3.06
C ASN A 65 3.05 4.93 4.54
N HIS A 66 3.22 3.68 4.94
CA HIS A 66 3.47 3.32 6.34
C HIS A 66 4.77 3.97 6.85
N LYS A 67 5.84 3.93 6.05
CA LYS A 67 7.09 4.63 6.37
C LYS A 67 6.93 6.15 6.39
N ALA A 68 6.21 6.72 5.43
CA ALA A 68 5.96 8.16 5.37
C ALA A 68 5.21 8.64 6.63
N ARG A 69 4.18 7.89 7.06
CA ARG A 69 3.39 8.21 8.26
C ARG A 69 4.24 8.14 9.54
N GLN A 70 5.15 7.17 9.64
CA GLN A 70 6.09 7.08 10.77
C GLN A 70 7.05 8.27 10.82
N ARG A 71 7.54 8.74 9.66
CA ARG A 71 8.39 9.95 9.59
C ARG A 71 7.61 11.22 9.92
N GLN A 72 6.38 11.32 9.43
CA GLN A 72 5.51 12.47 9.71
C GLN A 72 5.16 12.55 11.20
N LYS A 73 4.85 11.41 11.84
CA LYS A 73 4.60 11.35 13.28
C LYS A 73 5.82 11.85 14.08
N GLN A 74 7.02 11.38 13.77
CA GLN A 74 8.25 11.87 14.41
C GLN A 74 8.46 13.38 14.21
N LYS A 75 8.15 13.91 13.03
CA LYS A 75 8.25 15.35 12.76
C LYS A 75 7.22 16.13 13.58
N GLN A 76 5.98 15.63 13.68
CA GLN A 76 4.93 16.25 14.48
C GLN A 76 5.28 16.25 15.97
N ASP A 77 5.77 15.12 16.49
CA ASP A 77 6.19 14.97 17.89
C ASP A 77 7.35 15.94 18.21
N ARG A 78 8.31 16.08 17.29
CA ARG A 78 9.44 17.03 17.42
C ARG A 78 9.00 18.50 17.43
N ILE A 79 7.94 18.85 16.69
CA ILE A 79 7.40 20.22 16.66
C ILE A 79 6.57 20.48 17.93
N ALA A 80 5.80 19.48 18.39
CA ALA A 80 5.00 19.58 19.60
C ALA A 80 5.84 19.70 20.88
N SER A 81 7.04 19.11 20.92
CA SER A 81 7.95 19.22 22.06
C SER A 81 8.69 20.55 22.19
N PHE A 82 8.50 21.49 21.25
CA PHE A 82 9.24 22.76 21.18
C PHE A 82 8.34 23.99 21.41
N ASN A 83 7.13 23.79 21.94
CA ASN A 83 6.13 24.82 22.22
C ASN A 83 5.79 24.88 23.71
#